data_AF-A0A1X0IRH8-F1
#
_entry.id   AF-A0A1X0IRH8-F1
#
_cell.length_a   1.000
_cell.length_b   1.000
_cell.length_c   1.000
_cell.angle_alpha   90.00
_cell.angle_beta   90.00
_cell.angle_gamma   90.00
#
_symmetry.space_group_name_H-M   'P 1'
#
loop_
_entity.id
_entity.type
_entity.pdbx_description
1 polymer ?
#
loop_
_entity_poly.entity_id
_entity_poly.type
_entity_poly.pdbx_seq_one_letter_code
_entity_poly.pdbx_strand_id
1 'polypeptide(L)'
;MRRTPYLATLTENGTQIEHADAYAHNSAVRKSEALVRKHARTRGITLTGDKPTRDGTVYIRRWHASTCEVIVTVRPKSPVPEETP
;
A
#
# COMPACT_ATOMS: atom_id res chain seq x y z
N MET A 1 -10.28 -16.71 16.14
CA MET A 1 -8.96 -16.12 15.77
C MET A 1 -9.17 -14.68 15.31
N ARG A 2 -8.72 -13.68 16.09
CA ARG A 2 -8.73 -12.26 15.70
C ARG A 2 -7.66 -12.08 14.62
N ARG A 3 -8.07 -11.86 13.35
CA ARG A 3 -7.10 -11.62 12.26
C ARG A 3 -6.55 -10.20 12.40
N THR A 4 -5.23 -10.05 12.41
CA THR A 4 -4.59 -8.73 12.40
C THR A 4 -4.90 -8.03 11.08
N PRO A 5 -5.63 -6.89 11.09
CA PRO A 5 -5.87 -6.14 9.87
C PRO A 5 -4.57 -5.53 9.34
N TYR A 6 -4.53 -5.27 8.05
CA TYR A 6 -3.42 -4.67 7.32
C TYR A 6 -3.90 -3.39 6.64
N LEU A 7 -3.01 -2.41 6.58
CA LEU A 7 -3.18 -1.16 5.85
C LEU A 7 -2.23 -1.17 4.65
N ALA A 8 -2.78 -0.94 3.47
CA ALA A 8 -2.04 -0.59 2.27
C ALA A 8 -2.09 0.94 2.09
N THR A 9 -0.94 1.58 1.89
CA THR A 9 -0.84 3.00 1.58
C THR A 9 -0.14 3.20 0.23
N LEU A 10 -0.58 4.22 -0.49
CA LEU A 10 0.03 4.70 -1.71
C LEU A 10 0.56 6.12 -1.44
N THR A 11 1.87 6.30 -1.62
CA THR A 11 2.57 7.55 -1.33
C THR A 11 3.25 8.06 -2.59
N GLU A 12 2.99 9.29 -2.98
CA GLU A 12 3.66 9.95 -4.10
C GLU A 12 4.54 11.09 -3.57
N ASN A 13 5.83 11.10 -3.92
CA ASN A 13 6.79 12.15 -3.50
C ASN A 13 6.75 12.45 -1.99
N GLY A 14 6.58 11.42 -1.15
CA GLY A 14 6.49 11.55 0.31
C GLY A 14 5.10 11.87 0.87
N THR A 15 4.11 12.19 0.04
CA THR A 15 2.73 12.46 0.46
C THR A 15 1.84 11.23 0.26
N GLN A 16 1.15 10.77 1.31
CA GLN A 16 0.15 9.70 1.16
C GLN A 16 -1.05 10.21 0.38
N ILE A 17 -1.33 9.60 -0.77
CA ILE A 17 -2.42 10.00 -1.67
C ILE A 17 -3.63 9.07 -1.59
N GLU A 18 -3.44 7.81 -1.20
CA GLU A 18 -4.54 6.85 -1.08
C GLU A 18 -4.19 5.75 -0.06
N HIS A 19 -5.20 5.09 0.48
CA HIS A 19 -5.03 3.93 1.35
C HIS A 19 -6.17 2.93 1.18
N ALA A 20 -5.93 1.69 1.59
CA ALA A 20 -6.93 0.63 1.60
C ALA A 20 -6.71 -0.34 2.76
N ASP A 21 -7.80 -0.68 3.44
CA ASP A 21 -7.79 -1.66 4.52
C ASP A 21 -7.98 -3.09 4.00
N ALA A 22 -7.35 -4.05 4.67
CA ALA A 22 -7.48 -5.46 4.35
C ALA A 22 -7.43 -6.33 5.60
N TYR A 23 -8.13 -7.46 5.59
CA TYR A 23 -8.15 -8.40 6.71
C TYR A 23 -7.00 -9.43 6.69
N ALA A 24 -6.10 -9.35 5.70
CA ALA A 24 -4.96 -10.24 5.54
C ALA A 24 -3.87 -9.60 4.67
N HIS A 25 -2.61 -10.00 4.89
CA HIS A 25 -1.44 -9.47 4.16
C HIS A 25 -1.60 -9.56 2.63
N ASN A 26 -1.87 -10.75 2.09
CA ASN A 26 -2.02 -10.94 0.64
C ASN A 26 -3.22 -10.17 0.05
N SER A 27 -4.25 -9.92 0.86
CA SER A 27 -5.36 -9.05 0.44
C SER A 27 -4.91 -7.58 0.37
N ALA A 28 -4.12 -7.12 1.34
CA ALA A 28 -3.53 -5.78 1.33
C ALA A 28 -2.60 -5.57 0.12
N VAL A 29 -1.74 -6.54 -0.20
CA VAL A 29 -0.85 -6.49 -1.37
C VAL A 29 -1.65 -6.39 -2.68
N ARG A 30 -2.71 -7.18 -2.83
CA ARG A 30 -3.59 -7.08 -4.02
C ARG A 30 -4.30 -5.73 -4.11
N LYS A 31 -4.76 -5.19 -2.97
CA LYS A 31 -5.36 -3.87 -2.91
C LYS A 31 -4.36 -2.77 -3.25
N SER A 32 -3.13 -2.83 -2.75
CA SER A 32 -2.11 -1.83 -3.08
C SER A 32 -1.76 -1.81 -4.57
N GLU A 33 -1.67 -2.98 -5.20
CA GLU A 33 -1.47 -3.10 -6.65
C GLU A 33 -2.67 -2.56 -7.44
N ALA A 34 -3.88 -2.61 -6.88
CA ALA A 34 -5.05 -1.95 -7.45
C ALA A 34 -5.01 -0.43 -7.29
N LEU A 35 -4.52 0.09 -6.15
CA LEU A 35 -4.30 1.53 -5.94
C LEU A 35 -3.33 2.10 -6.98
N VAL A 36 -2.20 1.43 -7.21
CA VAL A 36 -1.21 1.82 -8.23
C VAL A 36 -1.85 1.87 -9.62
N ARG A 37 -2.56 0.80 -10.02
CA ARG A 37 -3.23 0.73 -11.34
C ARG A 37 -4.29 1.81 -11.51
N LYS A 38 -5.07 2.09 -10.47
CA LYS A 38 -6.04 3.19 -10.46
C LYS A 38 -5.34 4.54 -10.63
N HIS A 39 -4.29 4.81 -9.87
CA HIS A 39 -3.51 6.04 -9.96
C HIS A 39 -2.91 6.24 -11.35
N ALA A 40 -2.27 5.20 -11.91
CA ALA A 40 -1.70 5.21 -13.26
C ALA A 40 -2.77 5.53 -14.32
N ARG A 41 -3.94 4.88 -14.23
CA ARG A 41 -5.07 5.12 -15.14
C ARG A 41 -5.59 6.55 -15.05
N THR A 42 -5.80 7.06 -13.84
CA THR A 42 -6.30 8.42 -13.62
C THR A 42 -5.37 9.48 -14.20
N ARG A 43 -4.04 9.24 -14.15
CA ARG A 43 -3.03 10.17 -14.68
C ARG A 43 -2.66 9.92 -16.14
N GLY A 44 -3.14 8.85 -16.76
CA GLY A 44 -2.75 8.47 -18.11
C GLY A 44 -1.27 8.12 -18.25
N ILE A 45 -0.65 7.58 -17.20
CA ILE A 45 0.78 7.21 -17.18
C ILE A 45 0.96 5.70 -17.10
N THR A 46 2.15 5.23 -17.51
CA THR A 46 2.59 3.85 -17.28
C THR A 46 3.59 3.84 -16.13
N LEU A 47 3.29 3.06 -15.09
CA LEU A 47 4.19 2.86 -13.95
C LEU A 47 4.91 1.51 -14.08
N THR A 48 6.23 1.54 -13.93
CA THR A 48 7.07 0.34 -13.86
C THR A 48 7.40 0.07 -12.39
N GLY A 49 7.13 -1.16 -11.95
CA GLY A 49 7.28 -1.55 -10.55
C GLY A 49 8.60 -2.29 -10.31
N ASP A 50 9.38 -1.82 -9.37
CA ASP A 50 10.63 -2.46 -8.95
C ASP A 50 10.38 -3.80 -8.27
N LYS A 51 11.47 -4.54 -7.99
CA LYS A 51 11.40 -5.74 -7.16
C LYS A 51 10.84 -5.35 -5.78
N PRO A 52 9.79 -6.03 -5.30
CA PRO A 52 9.25 -5.74 -3.97
C PRO A 52 10.26 -6.14 -2.88
N THR A 53 10.31 -5.32 -1.83
CA THR A 53 11.03 -5.61 -0.59
C THR A 53 10.04 -6.08 0.47
N ARG A 54 10.41 -7.13 1.18
CA ARG A 54 9.62 -7.64 2.31
C ARG A 54 10.49 -7.73 3.54
N ASP A 55 10.05 -7.08 4.61
CA ASP A 55 10.67 -7.16 5.93
C ASP A 55 9.60 -7.60 6.95
N GLY A 56 9.67 -8.88 7.33
CA GLY A 56 8.65 -9.54 8.14
C GLY A 56 7.23 -9.43 7.57
N THR A 57 6.38 -8.65 8.25
CA THR A 57 4.98 -8.38 7.86
C THR A 57 4.81 -7.11 7.01
N VAL A 58 5.89 -6.36 6.79
CA VAL A 58 5.91 -5.15 5.97
C VAL A 58 6.26 -5.51 4.54
N TYR A 59 5.48 -5.01 3.59
CA TYR A 59 5.75 -5.12 2.16
C TYR A 59 5.87 -3.71 1.58
N ILE A 60 6.93 -3.47 0.82
CA ILE A 60 7.20 -2.19 0.18
C ILE A 60 7.49 -2.46 -1.29
N ARG A 61 6.88 -1.66 -2.17
CA ARG A 61 7.21 -1.69 -3.59
C ARG A 61 7.22 -0.28 -4.16
N ARG A 62 8.29 0.06 -4.86
CA ARG A 62 8.43 1.34 -5.56
C ARG A 62 7.96 1.16 -7.01
N TRP A 63 7.32 2.21 -7.49
CA TRP A 63 6.81 2.33 -8.84
C TRP A 63 7.28 3.66 -9.40
N HIS A 64 7.78 3.66 -10.61
CA HIS A 64 8.30 4.87 -11.24
C HIS A 64 7.72 5.05 -12.63
N ALA A 65 7.49 6.31 -12.98
CA ALA A 65 7.28 6.80 -14.34
C ALA A 65 8.30 7.91 -14.60
N SER A 66 8.36 8.41 -15.84
CA SER A 66 9.23 9.54 -16.19
C SER A 66 8.94 10.82 -15.40
N THR A 67 7.73 10.95 -14.83
CA THR A 67 7.25 12.18 -14.19
C THR A 67 6.94 12.05 -12.70
N CYS A 68 6.95 10.83 -12.14
CA CYS A 68 6.68 10.62 -10.73
C CYS A 68 7.24 9.30 -10.19
N GLU A 69 7.39 9.27 -8.86
CA GLU A 69 7.61 8.04 -8.10
C GLU A 69 6.45 7.83 -7.12
N VAL A 70 5.98 6.59 -7.07
CA VAL A 70 4.94 6.15 -6.16
C VAL A 70 5.44 4.96 -5.35
N ILE A 71 5.29 5.02 -4.03
CA ILE A 71 5.69 3.98 -3.11
C ILE A 71 4.44 3.36 -2.50
N VAL A 72 4.34 2.05 -2.61
CA VAL A 72 3.37 1.24 -1.88
C VAL A 72 4.00 0.78 -0.58
N THR A 73 3.28 0.93 0.52
CA THR A 73 3.61 0.28 1.81
C THR A 73 2.41 -0.51 2.31
N VAL A 74 2.64 -1.76 2.69
CA VAL A 74 1.66 -2.63 3.34
C VAL A 74 2.22 -2.98 4.71
N ARG A 75 1.45 -2.72 5.76
CA ARG A 75 1.84 -3.01 7.15
C ARG A 75 0.63 -3.47 7.97
N PRO A 76 0.82 -4.22 9.06
CA PRO A 76 -0.25 -4.44 10.03
C PRO A 76 -0.80 -3.08 10.49
N LYS A 77 -2.12 -2.96 10.60
CA LYS A 77 -2.70 -1.88 11.41
C LYS A 77 -2.28 -2.17 12.84
N SER A 78 -1.58 -1.24 13.48
CA SER A 78 -1.37 -1.32 14.93
C SER A 78 -2.72 -1.54 15.60
N PRO A 79 -2.81 -2.37 16.65
CA PRO A 79 -4.04 -2.43 17.43
C PRO A 79 -4.32 -1.00 17.89
N VAL A 80 -5.45 -0.45 17.44
CA VAL A 80 -6.02 0.74 18.10
C VAL A 80 -6.28 0.25 19.52
N PRO A 81 -5.75 0.91 20.57
CA PRO A 81 -6.15 0.60 21.93
C PRO A 81 -7.67 0.64 21.94
N GLU A 82 -8.29 -0.49 22.28
CA GLU A 82 -9.72 -0.57 22.51
C GLU A 82 -9.96 0.31 23.73
N GLU A 83 -10.37 1.57 23.53
CA GLU A 83 -10.82 2.44 24.62
C GLU A 83 -11.91 1.66 25.34
N THR A 84 -11.54 1.18 26.53
CA THR A 84 -12.42 0.38 27.38
C THR A 84 -13.45 1.34 27.95
N PRO A 85 -14.76 0.98 27.95
CA PRO A 85 -15.86 1.89 28.28
C PRO A 85 -15.80 2.43 29.72
#